data_AF-A0A920ANT5-F1
#
_entry.id   AF-A0A920ANT5-F1
#
_cell.length_a   1.000
_cell.length_b   1.000
_cell.length_c   1.000
_cell.angle_alpha   90.00
_cell.angle_beta   90.00
_cell.angle_gamma   90.00
#
_symmetry.space_group_name_H-M   'P 1'
#
loop_
_entity.id
_entity.type
_entity.pdbx_description
1 polymer ?
#
loop_
_entity_poly.entity_id
_entity_poly.type
_entity_poly.pdbx_seq_one_letter_code
_entity_poly.pdbx_strand_id
1 'polypeptide(L)'
;MGNNIIGMTGNPYSFLAQESNYVLSLLSRKRPCPNNLAPTTSTTTQLVMGDAIAICLLEMREFGKNNFAQFHPGGSLGKALYLKVKALS
;
A
#
# COMPACT_ATOMS: atom_id res chain seq x y z
N MET A 1 -24.75 -2.01 11.99
CA MET A 1 -24.13 -2.95 11.01
C MET A 1 -22.68 -2.53 10.85
N GLY A 2 -21.75 -3.44 11.13
CA GLY A 2 -20.31 -3.15 11.17
C GLY A 2 -19.66 -3.34 9.81
N ASN A 3 -18.75 -2.42 9.45
CA ASN A 3 -17.91 -2.54 8.26
C ASN A 3 -16.99 -3.76 8.38
N ASN A 4 -16.58 -4.35 7.25
CA ASN A 4 -15.51 -5.34 7.26
C ASN A 4 -14.19 -4.68 7.70
N ILE A 5 -13.54 -5.24 8.70
CA ILE A 5 -12.25 -4.80 9.26
C ILE A 5 -11.15 -5.75 8.79
N ILE A 6 -10.09 -5.18 8.20
CA ILE A 6 -8.85 -5.89 7.91
C ILE A 6 -7.79 -5.37 8.88
N GLY A 7 -7.34 -6.22 9.81
CA GLY A 7 -6.32 -5.88 10.80
C GLY A 7 -4.92 -6.25 10.31
N MET A 8 -3.99 -5.29 10.32
CA MET A 8 -2.58 -5.54 10.01
C MET A 8 -1.75 -5.41 11.28
N THR A 9 -1.19 -6.52 11.77
CA THR A 9 -0.53 -6.56 13.09
C THR A 9 0.62 -7.56 13.14
N GLY A 10 1.62 -7.27 13.97
CA GLY A 10 2.70 -8.22 14.26
C GLY A 10 2.33 -9.28 15.31
N ASN A 11 1.20 -9.11 16.01
CA ASN A 11 0.70 -10.07 16.99
C ASN A 11 -0.69 -10.60 16.56
N PRO A 12 -0.78 -11.84 16.03
CA PRO A 12 -2.05 -12.42 15.57
C PRO A 12 -3.03 -12.73 16.71
N TYR A 13 -2.61 -12.61 17.98
CA TYR A 13 -3.46 -12.79 19.15
C TYR A 13 -3.87 -11.47 19.80
N SER A 14 -3.51 -10.33 19.22
CA SER A 14 -3.87 -9.01 19.75
C SER A 14 -5.38 -8.73 19.65
N PHE A 15 -5.88 -7.78 20.45
CA PHE A 15 -7.27 -7.32 20.36
C PHE A 15 -7.65 -6.90 18.93
N LEU A 16 -6.77 -6.17 18.23
CA LEU A 16 -6.99 -5.81 16.83
C LEU A 16 -7.19 -7.03 15.94
N ALA A 17 -6.43 -8.11 16.12
CA ALA A 17 -6.58 -9.33 15.33
C ALA A 17 -7.90 -10.05 15.64
N GLN A 18 -8.28 -10.12 16.91
CA GLN A 18 -9.52 -10.80 17.35
C GLN A 18 -10.78 -10.08 16.86
N GLU A 19 -10.76 -8.75 16.82
CA GLU A 19 -11.90 -7.93 16.39
C GLU A 19 -11.92 -7.66 14.87
N SER A 20 -10.94 -8.17 14.11
CA SER A 20 -10.90 -8.01 12.65
C SER A 20 -11.54 -9.19 11.93
N ASN A 21 -12.23 -8.93 10.82
CA ASN A 21 -12.77 -9.99 9.96
C ASN A 21 -11.66 -10.74 9.20
N TYR A 22 -10.60 -10.03 8.84
CA TYR A 22 -9.43 -10.58 8.17
C TYR A 22 -8.15 -10.07 8.83
N VAL A 23 -7.15 -10.93 8.98
CA VAL A 23 -5.89 -10.58 9.66
C VAL A 23 -4.71 -10.75 8.72
N LEU A 24 -3.97 -9.67 8.49
CA LEU A 24 -2.67 -9.65 7.83
C LEU A 24 -1.58 -9.65 8.91
N SER A 25 -1.11 -10.86 9.26
CA SER A 25 -0.08 -11.04 10.27
C SER A 25 1.31 -10.74 9.68
N LEU A 26 1.95 -9.68 10.18
CA LEU A 26 3.30 -9.26 9.79
C LEU A 26 4.27 -9.55 10.93
N LEU A 27 4.64 -10.82 11.08
CA LEU A 27 5.57 -11.26 12.12
C LEU A 27 6.88 -10.47 12.03
N SER A 28 7.09 -9.55 12.95
CA SER A 28 8.34 -8.78 12.99
C SER A 28 9.40 -9.57 13.76
N ARG A 29 10.53 -9.86 13.12
CA ARG A 29 11.74 -10.36 13.80
C ARG A 29 12.41 -9.24 14.61
N LYS A 30 13.38 -9.63 15.45
CA LYS A 30 14.21 -8.76 16.30
C LYS A 30 14.68 -7.51 15.53
N ARG A 31 14.48 -6.32 16.09
CA ARG A 31 14.85 -5.06 15.44
C ARG A 31 16.37 -4.84 15.53
N PRO A 32 16.99 -4.18 14.54
CA PRO A 32 18.43 -3.89 14.55
C PRO A 32 18.85 -2.80 15.57
N CYS A 33 17.89 -2.14 16.23
CA CYS A 33 18.16 -1.17 17.29
C CYS A 33 18.69 -1.86 18.57
N PRO A 34 19.73 -1.33 19.25
CA PRO A 34 20.30 -1.92 20.48
C PRO A 34 19.27 -2.14 21.58
N ASN A 35 18.32 -1.22 21.73
CA ASN A 35 17.29 -1.27 22.76
C ASN A 35 16.02 -2.00 22.27
N ASN A 36 15.96 -2.38 20.99
CA ASN A 36 14.80 -2.99 20.37
C ASN A 36 13.50 -2.18 20.60
N LEU A 37 13.56 -0.84 20.66
CA LEU A 37 12.39 0.02 20.94
C LEU A 37 11.81 0.68 19.68
N ALA A 38 12.69 1.14 18.77
CA ALA A 38 12.26 1.95 17.63
C ALA A 38 11.55 1.11 16.56
N PRO A 39 10.37 1.53 16.07
CA PRO A 39 9.71 0.85 14.96
C PRO A 39 10.48 1.12 13.65
N THR A 40 11.34 0.17 13.28
CA THR A 40 12.15 0.24 12.05
C THR A 40 11.73 -0.86 11.08
N THR A 41 12.06 -2.11 11.40
CA THR A 41 11.68 -3.26 10.57
C THR A 41 10.17 -3.36 10.43
N SER A 42 9.40 -3.13 11.51
CA SER A 42 7.95 -3.25 11.50
C SER A 42 7.27 -2.21 10.59
N THR A 43 7.73 -0.96 10.59
CA THR A 43 7.17 0.08 9.72
C THR A 43 7.56 -0.13 8.27
N THR A 44 8.80 -0.56 7.99
CA THR A 44 9.20 -0.97 6.63
C THR A 44 8.37 -2.14 6.12
N THR A 45 8.15 -3.18 6.95
CA THR A 45 7.33 -4.34 6.55
C THR A 45 5.88 -3.92 6.26
N GLN A 46 5.30 -3.04 7.08
CA GLN A 46 3.95 -2.52 6.84
C GLN A 46 3.89 -1.69 5.54
N LEU A 47 4.88 -0.85 5.27
CA LEU A 47 4.95 -0.07 4.03
C LEU A 47 5.01 -0.98 2.80
N VAL A 48 5.91 -1.96 2.79
CA VAL A 48 6.06 -2.93 1.69
C VAL A 48 4.77 -3.74 1.49
N MET A 49 4.10 -4.14 2.57
CA MET A 49 2.80 -4.83 2.47
C MET A 49 1.73 -3.93 1.84
N GLY A 50 1.70 -2.65 2.21
CA GLY A 50 0.82 -1.66 1.61
C GLY A 50 1.05 -1.50 0.11
N ASP A 51 2.31 -1.37 -0.31
CA ASP A 51 2.68 -1.26 -1.73
C ASP A 51 2.29 -2.51 -2.51
N ALA A 52 2.55 -3.70 -1.96
CA ALA A 52 2.18 -4.98 -2.61
C ALA A 52 0.66 -5.08 -2.82
N ILE A 53 -0.14 -4.75 -1.80
CA ILE A 53 -1.60 -4.74 -1.90
C ILE A 53 -2.07 -3.72 -2.94
N ALA A 54 -1.50 -2.52 -2.93
CA ALA A 54 -1.85 -1.48 -3.91
C ALA A 54 -1.56 -1.95 -5.34
N ILE A 55 -0.37 -2.51 -5.59
CA ILE A 55 0.03 -3.02 -6.91
C ILE A 55 -0.89 -4.15 -7.38
N CYS A 56 -1.17 -5.14 -6.52
CA CYS A 56 -2.09 -6.21 -6.87
C CYS A 56 -3.48 -5.68 -7.22
N LEU A 57 -3.99 -4.68 -6.48
CA LEU A 57 -5.28 -4.06 -6.76
C LEU A 57 -5.26 -3.24 -8.05
N LEU A 58 -4.16 -2.57 -8.38
CA LEU A 58 -4.00 -1.86 -9.65
C LEU A 58 -4.07 -2.85 -10.83
N GLU A 59 -3.37 -3.98 -10.73
CA GLU A 59 -3.38 -5.02 -11.75
C GLU A 59 -4.78 -5.66 -11.91
N MET A 60 -5.39 -6.07 -10.79
CA MET A 60 -6.74 -6.68 -10.80
C MET A 60 -7.83 -5.73 -11.31
N ARG A 61 -7.61 -4.42 -11.26
CA ARG A 61 -8.54 -3.39 -11.76
C ARG A 61 -8.14 -2.83 -13.12
N GLU A 62 -7.15 -3.42 -13.78
CA GLU A 62 -6.61 -2.98 -15.07
C GLU A 62 -6.23 -1.48 -15.07
N PHE A 63 -5.74 -0.98 -13.94
CA PHE A 63 -5.40 0.42 -13.77
C PHE A 63 -4.17 0.75 -14.64
N GLY A 64 -4.40 1.54 -15.69
CA GLY A 64 -3.40 1.88 -16.68
C GLY A 64 -3.01 3.36 -16.70
N LYS A 65 -2.25 3.73 -17.73
CA LYS A 65 -1.75 5.10 -17.95
C LYS A 65 -2.86 6.14 -18.01
N ASN A 66 -3.99 5.81 -18.63
CA ASN A 66 -5.11 6.75 -18.76
C ASN A 66 -5.76 7.04 -17.39
N ASN A 67 -5.94 6.01 -16.56
CA ASN A 67 -6.44 6.18 -15.20
C ASN A 67 -5.44 7.00 -14.36
N PHE A 68 -4.15 6.69 -14.48
CA PHE A 68 -3.10 7.44 -13.79
C PHE A 68 -3.14 8.93 -14.14
N ALA A 69 -3.23 9.28 -15.43
CA ALA A 69 -3.32 10.66 -15.89
C ALA A 69 -4.56 11.36 -15.29
N GLN A 70 -5.73 10.70 -15.34
CA GLN A 70 -6.98 11.23 -14.80
C GLN A 70 -6.91 11.55 -13.30
N PHE A 71 -6.28 10.69 -12.49
CA PHE A 71 -6.19 10.89 -11.05
C PHE A 71 -5.01 11.76 -10.61
N HIS A 72 -4.00 11.96 -11.47
CA HIS A 72 -2.81 12.76 -11.18
C HIS A 72 -2.54 13.87 -12.21
N PRO A 73 -3.54 14.67 -12.63
CA PRO A 73 -3.40 15.60 -13.77
C PRO A 73 -2.40 16.73 -13.50
N GLY A 74 -2.17 17.09 -12.23
CA GLY A 74 -1.25 18.18 -11.85
C GLY A 74 0.23 17.78 -11.79
N GLY A 75 0.53 16.49 -11.68
CA GLY A 75 1.89 15.97 -11.52
C GLY A 75 2.67 15.92 -12.84
N SER A 76 4.00 15.86 -12.76
CA SER A 76 4.88 15.79 -13.94
C SER A 76 4.54 14.61 -14.85
N LEU A 77 4.29 13.43 -14.27
CA LEU A 77 3.91 12.21 -15.01
C LEU A 77 2.51 12.32 -15.63
N GLY A 78 1.51 12.81 -14.89
CA GLY A 78 0.16 12.96 -15.42
C GLY A 78 0.10 13.98 -16.57
N LYS A 79 0.83 15.09 -16.44
CA LYS A 79 0.99 16.08 -17.53
C LYS A 79 1.64 15.46 -18.76
N ALA A 80 2.71 14.67 -18.61
CA ALA A 80 3.37 13.99 -19.72
C ALA A 80 2.45 13.00 -20.45
N LEU A 81 1.52 12.35 -19.73
CA LEU A 81 0.55 11.42 -20.32
C LEU A 81 -0.61 12.13 -21.04
N TYR A 82 -1.01 13.33 -20.58
CA TYR A 82 -2.01 14.17 -21.26
C TYR A 82 -1.45 14.87 -22.50
N LEU A 83 -0.22 15.37 -22.42
CA LEU A 83 0.46 16.10 -23.49
C LEU A 83 1.01 15.12 -24.53
N LYS A 84 0.13 14.38 -25.22
CA LYS A 84 0.49 13.75 -26.48
C LYS A 84 0.68 14.84 -27.52
N VAL A 85 1.91 15.30 -27.72
CA VAL A 85 2.27 16.10 -28.89
C VAL A 85 1.97 15.23 -30.12
N LYS A 86 0.92 15.58 -30.85
CA LYS A 86 0.67 15.04 -32.18
C LYS A 86 1.79 15.59 -33.05
N ALA A 87 2.80 14.77 -33.38
CA ALA A 87 3.74 15.15 -34.43
C ALA A 87 2.91 15.37 -35.70
N LEU A 88 2.91 16.60 -36.21
CA LEU A 88 2.37 16.92 -37.52
C LEU A 88 3.36 16.32 -38.53
N SER A 89 3.04 15.11 -39.01
CA SER A 89 3.58 14.55 -40.25
C SER A 89 2.78 15.07 -41.43
#